data_AF-A0A5A5TG72-F1
#
_entry.id   AF-A0A5A5TG72-F1
#
_cell.length_a   1.000
_cell.length_b   1.000
_cell.length_c   1.000
_cell.angle_alpha   90.00
_cell.angle_beta   90.00
_cell.angle_gamma   90.00
#
_symmetry.space_group_name_H-M   'P 1'
#
loop_
_entity.id
_entity.type
_entity.pdbx_description
1 polymer ?
#
loop_
_entity_poly.entity_id
_entity_poly.type
_entity_poly.pdbx_seq_one_letter_code
_entity_poly.pdbx_strand_id
1 'polypeptide(L)'
;MTVEIQINLQQPWSSDLLSAVARDKLHAVGIAPPPRIGRGRAIPMLVNQPLTCPYCGSQQTRLENVFGPTPCRAIAYCQHCHQPFEQFKPL
;
A
#
# COMPACT_ATOMS: atom_id res chain seq x y z
N MET A 1 28.48 12.38 -0.79
CA MET A 1 27.37 12.20 -1.75
C MET A 1 26.36 13.29 -1.48
N THR A 2 26.02 14.09 -2.47
CA THR A 2 24.95 15.12 -2.38
C THR A 2 23.70 14.59 -3.06
N VAL A 3 22.54 14.80 -2.44
CA VAL A 3 21.24 14.42 -3.00
C VAL A 3 20.56 15.69 -3.50
N GLU A 4 19.98 15.63 -4.70
CA GLU A 4 19.17 16.71 -5.25
C GLU A 4 17.69 16.48 -4.93
N ILE A 5 16.99 17.52 -4.47
CA ILE A 5 15.58 17.45 -4.10
C ILE A 5 14.79 18.36 -5.03
N GLN A 6 13.75 17.82 -5.68
CA GLN A 6 12.81 18.57 -6.49
C GLN A 6 11.46 18.66 -5.78
N ILE A 7 10.96 19.88 -5.59
CA ILE A 7 9.66 20.15 -4.97
C ILE A 7 8.65 20.48 -6.07
N ASN A 8 7.54 19.73 -6.12
CA ASN A 8 6.44 19.99 -7.05
C ASN A 8 5.20 20.46 -6.29
N LEU A 9 4.76 21.69 -6.54
CA LEU A 9 3.58 22.29 -5.92
C LEU A 9 2.31 22.21 -6.79
N GLN A 10 2.44 21.79 -8.05
CA GLN A 10 1.33 21.74 -9.01
C GLN A 10 0.61 20.39 -8.99
N GLN A 11 1.33 19.32 -8.62
CA GLN A 11 0.78 17.98 -8.54
C GLN A 11 0.65 17.55 -7.07
N PRO A 12 -0.58 17.32 -6.57
CA PRO A 12 -0.77 16.70 -5.27
C PRO A 12 -0.08 15.34 -5.20
N TRP A 13 0.45 15.01 -4.03
CA TRP A 13 1.01 13.69 -3.79
C TRP A 13 -0.08 12.61 -3.95
N SER A 14 0.29 11.51 -4.60
CA SER A 14 -0.50 10.30 -4.68
C SER A 14 0.42 9.08 -4.60
N SER A 15 -0.09 8.03 -3.94
CA SER A 15 0.52 6.70 -3.88
C SER A 15 0.77 6.08 -5.27
N ASP A 16 0.04 6.51 -6.30
CA ASP A 16 0.26 6.09 -7.69
C ASP A 16 1.62 6.52 -8.24
N LEU A 17 2.26 7.53 -7.63
CA LEU A 17 3.60 8.00 -8.01
C LEU A 17 4.71 7.05 -7.57
N LEU A 18 4.42 6.01 -6.77
CA LEU A 18 5.39 4.98 -6.44
C LEU A 18 5.86 4.26 -7.72
N SER A 19 7.17 4.29 -7.95
CA SER A 19 7.81 3.55 -9.04
C SER A 19 7.68 2.04 -8.84
N ALA A 20 7.86 1.26 -9.91
CA ALA A 20 7.90 -0.20 -9.81
C ALA A 20 8.93 -0.67 -8.76
N VAL A 21 10.14 -0.12 -8.80
CA VAL A 21 11.21 -0.42 -7.84
C VAL A 21 10.79 -0.12 -6.39
N ALA A 22 10.05 0.96 -6.14
CA ALA A 22 9.55 1.26 -4.80
C ALA A 22 8.53 0.21 -4.33
N ARG A 23 7.65 -0.24 -5.23
CA ARG A 23 6.65 -1.28 -4.93
C ARG A 23 7.31 -2.63 -4.67
N ASP A 24 8.34 -2.99 -5.42
CA ASP A 24 9.11 -4.22 -5.21
C ASP A 24 9.83 -4.18 -3.85
N LYS A 25 10.39 -3.04 -3.47
CA LYS A 25 11.00 -2.85 -2.15
C LYS A 25 9.99 -2.99 -1.01
N LEU A 26 8.76 -2.52 -1.18
CA LEU A 26 7.68 -2.75 -0.18
C LEU A 26 7.39 -4.24 -0.04
N HIS A 27 7.23 -4.96 -1.16
CA HIS A 27 7.01 -6.41 -1.15
C HIS A 27 8.15 -7.15 -0.45
N ALA A 28 9.40 -6.81 -0.76
CA ALA A 28 10.58 -7.45 -0.19
C ALA A 28 10.67 -7.35 1.34
N VAL A 29 10.02 -6.36 1.94
CA VAL A 29 9.95 -6.18 3.41
C VAL A 29 8.60 -6.58 4.02
N GLY A 30 7.76 -7.31 3.28
CA GLY A 30 6.48 -7.82 3.76
C GLY A 30 5.35 -6.79 3.83
N ILE A 31 5.50 -5.63 3.16
CA ILE A 31 4.45 -4.61 3.06
C ILE A 31 3.77 -4.76 1.69
N ALA A 32 2.46 -5.01 1.70
CA ALA A 32 1.67 -4.96 0.48
C ALA A 32 1.62 -3.52 -0.07
N PRO A 33 2.05 -3.27 -1.31
CA PRO A 33 2.00 -1.94 -1.91
C PRO A 33 0.55 -1.48 -2.11
N PRO A 34 0.31 -0.16 -2.20
CA PRO A 34 -1.03 0.36 -2.40
C PRO A 34 -1.55 -0.04 -3.80
N PRO A 35 -2.85 -0.36 -3.95
CA PRO A 35 -3.45 -0.49 -5.27
C PRO A 35 -3.34 0.83 -6.02
N ARG A 36 -3.32 0.78 -7.36
CA ARG A 36 -3.39 1.99 -8.17
C ARG A 36 -4.84 2.49 -8.20
N ILE A 37 -5.07 3.74 -7.84
CA ILE A 37 -6.43 4.30 -7.66
C ILE A 37 -6.77 5.41 -8.66
N GLY A 38 -5.79 5.92 -9.41
CA GLY A 38 -5.95 7.04 -10.32
C GLY A 38 -6.18 8.38 -9.62
N ARG A 39 -6.49 9.42 -10.39
CA ARG A 39 -6.83 10.76 -9.85
C ARG A 39 -8.31 10.79 -9.44
N GLY A 40 -8.60 10.45 -8.18
CA GLY A 40 -9.95 10.49 -7.61
C GLY A 40 -9.91 10.47 -6.07
N ARG A 41 -10.96 10.96 -5.40
CA ARG A 41 -11.05 10.98 -3.92
C ARG A 41 -11.09 9.55 -3.36
N ALA A 42 -9.93 8.97 -3.05
CA ALA A 42 -9.85 7.67 -2.40
C ALA A 42 -9.92 7.82 -0.87
N ILE A 43 -11.12 8.12 -0.37
CA ILE A 43 -11.41 8.11 1.06
C ILE A 43 -12.76 7.41 1.24
N PRO A 44 -12.90 6.13 0.85
CA PRO A 44 -12.78 5.02 1.82
C PRO A 44 -12.47 3.63 1.19
N MET A 45 -11.48 3.51 0.28
CA MET A 45 -11.29 2.25 -0.49
C MET A 45 -10.54 1.11 0.23
N LEU A 46 -10.06 1.31 1.47
CA LEU A 46 -9.44 0.19 2.22
C LEU A 46 -10.43 -0.88 2.65
N VAL A 47 -11.73 -0.57 2.70
CA VAL A 47 -12.71 -1.46 3.35
C VAL A 47 -13.29 -2.49 2.39
N ASN A 48 -13.26 -2.24 1.07
CA ASN A 48 -14.01 -3.06 0.09
C ASN A 48 -13.19 -3.57 -1.11
N GLN A 49 -11.87 -3.40 -1.14
CA GLN A 49 -11.04 -3.96 -2.21
C GLN A 49 -10.23 -5.18 -1.71
N PRO A 50 -10.16 -6.26 -2.50
CA PRO A 50 -9.30 -7.40 -2.16
C PRO A 50 -7.84 -6.95 -2.14
N LEU A 51 -7.17 -7.15 -1.01
CA LEU A 51 -5.75 -6.85 -0.84
C LEU A 51 -4.91 -8.02 -1.37
N THR A 52 -3.84 -7.75 -2.09
CA THR A 52 -2.94 -8.81 -2.56
C THR A 52 -1.92 -9.13 -1.47
N CYS A 53 -1.92 -10.38 -0.99
CA CYS A 53 -0.97 -10.84 0.01
C CYS A 53 0.47 -10.75 -0.55
N PRO A 54 1.41 -10.09 0.15
CA PRO A 54 2.78 -9.92 -0.33
C PRO A 54 3.60 -11.22 -0.29
N TYR A 55 3.13 -12.24 0.42
CA TYR A 55 3.84 -13.51 0.61
C TYR A 55 3.43 -14.60 -0.39
N CYS A 56 2.16 -14.64 -0.78
CA CYS A 56 1.62 -15.70 -1.65
C CYS A 56 0.85 -15.20 -2.88
N GLY A 57 0.64 -13.88 -3.01
CA GLY A 57 -0.12 -13.28 -4.12
C GLY A 57 -1.64 -13.51 -4.06
N SER A 58 -2.15 -14.25 -3.07
CA SER A 58 -3.60 -14.48 -2.93
C SER A 58 -4.36 -13.18 -2.61
N GLN A 59 -5.56 -13.08 -3.17
CA GLN A 59 -6.55 -12.05 -2.88
C GLN A 59 -7.59 -12.48 -1.82
N GLN A 60 -7.46 -13.69 -1.27
CA GLN A 60 -8.24 -14.17 -0.14
C GLN A 60 -7.72 -13.52 1.15
N THR A 61 -7.96 -12.23 1.28
CA THR A 61 -7.47 -11.40 2.39
C THR A 61 -8.61 -10.63 3.01
N ARG A 62 -8.47 -10.31 4.29
CA ARG A 62 -9.39 -9.42 5.01
C ARG A 62 -8.60 -8.33 5.72
N LEU A 63 -9.16 -7.13 5.74
CA LEU A 63 -8.64 -6.04 6.56
C LEU A 63 -8.98 -6.33 8.04
N GLU A 64 -7.98 -6.32 8.91
CA GLU A 64 -8.15 -6.48 10.36
C GLU A 64 -8.29 -5.12 11.05
N ASN A 65 -7.38 -4.20 10.71
CA ASN A 65 -7.28 -2.91 11.35
C ASN A 65 -6.88 -1.85 10.32
N VAL A 66 -7.67 -0.77 10.24
CA VAL A 66 -7.37 0.40 9.38
C VAL A 66 -6.14 1.20 9.85
N PHE A 67 -5.64 0.90 11.04
CA PHE A 67 -4.46 1.48 11.65
C PHE A 67 -3.34 0.43 11.78
N GLY A 68 -2.11 0.86 11.50
CA GLY A 68 -0.88 0.10 11.71
C GLY A 68 0.18 0.94 12.45
N PRO A 69 1.47 0.58 12.35
CA PRO A 69 2.56 1.29 13.02
C PRO A 69 2.73 2.75 12.57
N THR A 70 2.23 3.10 11.38
CA THR A 70 2.22 4.48 10.88
C THR A 70 0.85 4.82 10.28
N PRO A 71 0.50 6.12 10.17
CA PRO A 71 -0.80 6.54 9.63
C PRO A 71 -1.06 6.12 8.19
N CYS A 72 -0.02 5.80 7.40
CA CYS A 72 -0.15 5.31 6.03
C CYS A 72 -0.22 3.78 5.93
N ARG A 73 -0.16 3.05 7.05
CA ARG A 73 -0.19 1.58 7.09
C ARG A 73 -1.47 1.08 7.76
N ALA A 74 -1.91 -0.10 7.35
CA ALA A 74 -3.04 -0.85 7.89
C ALA A 74 -2.65 -2.33 8.06
N ILE A 75 -3.38 -3.08 8.88
CA ILE A 75 -3.12 -4.51 9.12
C ILE A 75 -4.18 -5.35 8.43
N ALA A 76 -3.74 -6.36 7.70
CA ALA A 76 -4.59 -7.32 7.01
C ALA A 76 -4.12 -8.75 7.29
N TYR A 77 -5.00 -9.71 7.01
CA TYR A 77 -4.73 -11.14 7.19
C TYR A 77 -5.07 -11.91 5.93
N CYS A 78 -4.15 -12.79 5.51
CA CYS A 78 -4.37 -13.67 4.37
C CYS A 78 -4.96 -15.01 4.82
N GLN A 79 -6.17 -15.32 4.35
CA GLN A 79 -6.86 -16.58 4.62
C GLN A 79 -6.27 -17.76 3.83
N HIS A 80 -5.45 -17.50 2.80
CA HIS A 80 -4.83 -18.56 2.01
C HIS A 80 -3.52 -19.09 2.61
N CYS A 81 -2.62 -18.20 3.04
CA CYS A 81 -1.32 -18.57 3.62
C CYS A 81 -1.21 -18.33 5.13
N HIS A 82 -2.29 -17.84 5.75
CA HIS A 82 -2.39 -17.61 7.19
C HIS A 82 -1.36 -16.62 7.77
N GLN A 83 -0.91 -15.66 6.95
CA GLN A 83 0.04 -14.63 7.38
C GLN A 83 -0.69 -13.30 7.63
N PRO A 84 -0.44 -12.63 8.77
CA PRO A 84 -0.72 -11.21 8.91
C PRO A 84 0.28 -10.40 8.08
N PHE A 85 -0.17 -9.29 7.49
CA PHE A 85 0.69 -8.40 6.74
C PHE A 85 0.24 -6.95 6.85
N GLU A 86 1.15 -6.05 6.49
CA GLU A 86 0.88 -4.63 6.48
C GLU A 86 0.49 -4.17 5.08
N GLN A 87 -0.60 -3.43 4.96
CA GLN A 87 -1.04 -2.80 3.73
C GLN A 87 -0.65 -1.32 3.74
N PHE A 88 0.09 -0.88 2.73
CA PHE A 88 0.27 0.54 2.49
C PHE A 88 -1.03 1.13 1.91
N LYS A 89 -1.56 2.16 2.55
CA LYS A 89 -2.86 2.75 2.19
C LYS A 89 -2.77 3.56 0.90
N PRO A 90 -3.70 3.36 -0.05
CA PRO A 90 -3.76 4.22 -1.22
C PRO A 90 -4.24 5.61 -0.81
N LEU A 91 -3.62 6.62 -1.42
CA LEU A 91 -3.91 8.05 -1.30
C LEU A 91 -3.68 8.73 -2.66
#